data_AF-A0A6P6S0U6-F1
#
_entry.id   AF-A0A6P6S0U6-F1
#
_cell.length_a   1.000
_cell.length_b   1.000
_cell.length_c   1.000
_cell.angle_alpha   90.00
_cell.angle_beta   90.00
_cell.angle_gamma   90.00
#
_symmetry.space_group_name_H-M   'P 1'
#
loop_
_entity.id
_entity.type
_entity.pdbx_description
1 polymer ?
#
loop_
_entity_poly.entity_id
_entity_poly.type
_entity_poly.pdbx_seq_one_letter_code
_entity_poly.pdbx_strand_id
1 'polypeptide(L)'
;MRLEEGIALVKTKLQNFRMEDGTLVYHTLSYLKEVGQGPFWKQYLLNPTVSYDDAIYVIVAFIGLMFIRVVIGGCSSGPLKKLPCISKNLAKSNNWTRPGKLHKFGENVWYTLWHGTACLWGLYVLYWEAGTPEVPGWPRLHMGQPDGRWYWMASPEELSRGSGGWPLLVPSVPARNYYLCQLAFWITCLVFMNLETRRRDFGLFLLHHVLTITLVGLSYCCSYWKLGTVLHIYWFYCIIRMIIGLVRAIRKGSREDCEDIRSEDGSDDETNEDAKKIQLPGKGSASAPYCARRSVAKGYSTGALKMPPSIGNGGTRKKICLLGRD
;
A
#
# COMPACT_ATOMS: atom_id res chain seq x y z
N MET A 1 16.24 -26.36 -14.91
CA MET A 1 17.49 -26.64 -14.18
C MET A 1 17.24 -27.81 -13.28
N ARG A 2 17.99 -28.90 -13.46
CA ARG A 2 17.96 -30.03 -12.52
C ARG A 2 18.59 -29.55 -11.22
N LEU A 3 18.04 -29.95 -10.06
CA LEU A 3 18.51 -29.57 -8.73
C LEU A 3 20.05 -29.63 -8.59
N GLU A 4 20.67 -30.61 -9.26
CA GLU A 4 22.13 -30.78 -9.31
C GLU A 4 22.90 -29.66 -10.01
N GLU A 5 22.36 -29.11 -11.11
CA GLU A 5 22.95 -27.95 -11.79
C GLU A 5 22.84 -26.70 -10.91
N GLY A 6 21.73 -26.57 -10.16
CA GLY A 6 21.54 -25.52 -9.17
C GLY A 6 22.55 -25.63 -8.03
N ILE A 7 22.76 -26.84 -7.50
CA ILE A 7 23.75 -27.13 -6.44
C ILE A 7 25.17 -26.82 -6.94
N ALA A 8 25.52 -27.21 -8.16
CA ALA A 8 26.84 -26.94 -8.74
C ALA A 8 27.09 -25.43 -8.96
N LEU A 9 26.08 -24.70 -9.47
CA LEU A 9 26.15 -23.25 -9.67
C LEU A 9 26.28 -22.51 -8.33
N VAL A 10 25.47 -22.91 -7.34
CA VAL A 10 25.48 -22.36 -5.99
C VAL A 10 26.82 -22.65 -5.30
N LYS A 11 27.36 -23.86 -5.42
CA LYS A 11 28.69 -24.24 -4.88
C LYS A 11 29.82 -23.41 -5.49
N THR A 12 29.76 -23.14 -6.79
CA THR A 12 30.79 -22.36 -7.50
C THR A 12 30.70 -20.86 -7.18
N LYS A 13 29.50 -20.30 -7.07
CA LYS A 13 29.32 -18.87 -6.70
C LYS A 13 29.48 -18.60 -5.20
N LEU A 14 29.14 -19.54 -4.32
CA LEU A 14 29.30 -19.43 -2.86
C LEU A 14 30.75 -19.55 -2.41
N GLN A 15 31.66 -20.13 -3.21
CA GLN A 15 33.10 -20.13 -2.91
C GLN A 15 33.65 -18.70 -2.72
N ASN A 16 33.05 -17.70 -3.35
CA ASN A 16 33.45 -16.30 -3.22
C ASN A 16 32.84 -15.58 -2.00
N PHE A 17 31.84 -16.17 -1.33
CA PHE A 17 31.18 -15.62 -0.13
C PHE A 17 31.61 -16.34 1.16
N ARG A 18 32.68 -17.14 1.08
CA ARG A 18 33.19 -17.90 2.22
C ARG A 18 33.74 -16.91 3.28
N MET A 19 33.15 -16.91 4.46
CA MET A 19 33.85 -16.44 5.66
C MET A 19 35.09 -17.34 5.85
N GLU A 20 36.19 -16.77 6.38
CA GLU A 20 37.50 -17.46 6.51
C GLU A 20 37.42 -18.80 7.28
N ASP A 21 36.36 -19.02 8.05
CA ASP A 21 36.10 -20.23 8.85
C ASP A 21 35.30 -21.33 8.12
N GLY A 22 34.74 -21.06 6.94
CA GLY A 22 34.05 -22.06 6.10
C GLY A 22 32.67 -22.53 6.61
N THR A 23 32.15 -21.94 7.67
CA THR A 23 30.99 -22.47 8.44
C THR A 23 29.64 -22.25 7.74
N LEU A 24 29.47 -21.16 7.00
CA LEU A 24 28.20 -20.78 6.34
C LEU A 24 27.77 -21.75 5.21
N VAL A 25 28.75 -22.33 4.50
CA VAL A 25 28.51 -23.10 3.26
C VAL A 25 28.08 -24.53 3.55
N TYR A 26 28.56 -25.14 4.64
CA TYR A 26 28.24 -26.54 4.96
C TYR A 26 26.79 -26.71 5.44
N HIS A 27 26.30 -25.82 6.30
CA HIS A 27 24.93 -25.90 6.83
C HIS A 27 23.87 -25.74 5.73
N THR A 28 24.05 -24.78 4.82
CA THR A 28 23.12 -24.56 3.70
C THR A 28 23.03 -25.76 2.76
N LEU A 29 24.18 -26.38 2.40
CA LEU A 29 24.20 -27.56 1.53
C LEU A 29 23.61 -28.80 2.21
N SER A 30 23.86 -29.00 3.50
CA SER A 30 23.27 -30.11 4.26
C SER A 30 21.74 -30.01 4.33
N TYR A 31 21.21 -28.83 4.60
CA TYR A 31 19.77 -28.58 4.61
C TYR A 31 19.12 -28.80 3.24
N LEU A 32 19.72 -28.28 2.16
CA LEU A 32 19.18 -28.48 0.82
C LEU A 32 19.13 -29.97 0.42
N LYS A 33 20.08 -30.77 0.91
CA LYS A 33 20.09 -32.23 0.71
C LYS A 33 18.98 -32.92 1.49
N GLU A 34 18.75 -32.54 2.75
CA GLU A 34 17.64 -33.06 3.57
C GLU A 34 16.27 -32.65 3.03
N VAL A 35 16.12 -31.38 2.66
CA VAL A 35 14.89 -30.83 2.06
C VAL A 35 14.59 -31.48 0.71
N GLY A 36 15.60 -31.79 -0.09
CA GLY A 36 15.45 -32.50 -1.36
C GLY A 36 14.83 -33.90 -1.21
N GLN A 37 14.96 -34.53 -0.05
CA GLN A 37 14.36 -35.84 0.27
C GLN A 37 12.98 -35.73 0.95
N GLY A 38 12.55 -34.52 1.31
CA GLY A 38 11.24 -34.26 1.92
C GLY A 38 10.09 -34.26 0.90
N PRO A 39 8.83 -34.21 1.38
CA PRO A 39 7.66 -34.07 0.51
C PRO A 39 7.73 -32.79 -0.33
N PHE A 40 7.19 -32.83 -1.55
CA PHE A 40 7.31 -31.78 -2.57
C PHE A 40 7.10 -30.35 -2.05
N TRP A 41 6.11 -30.13 -1.17
CA TRP A 41 5.84 -28.79 -0.61
C TRP A 41 6.94 -28.27 0.33
N LYS A 42 7.68 -29.15 1.03
CA LYS A 42 8.85 -28.75 1.83
C LYS A 42 10.06 -28.37 0.97
N GLN A 43 10.13 -28.84 -0.28
CA GLN A 43 11.22 -28.50 -1.21
C GLN A 43 11.27 -27.01 -1.57
N TYR A 44 10.13 -26.31 -1.48
CA TYR A 44 10.01 -24.89 -1.76
C TYR A 44 9.99 -24.01 -0.50
N LEU A 45 9.94 -24.61 0.70
CA LEU A 45 10.04 -23.91 1.97
C LEU A 45 11.51 -23.77 2.36
N LEU A 46 12.08 -22.60 2.11
CA LEU A 46 13.45 -22.30 2.51
C LEU A 46 13.56 -21.98 4.01
N ASN A 47 12.46 -21.56 4.62
CA ASN A 47 12.39 -21.31 6.06
C ASN A 47 12.11 -22.60 6.85
N PRO A 48 13.10 -23.13 7.59
CA PRO A 48 12.93 -24.36 8.36
C PRO A 48 11.97 -24.21 9.54
N THR A 49 11.65 -22.97 9.94
CA THR A 49 10.76 -22.71 11.09
C THR A 49 9.28 -22.83 10.76
N VAL A 50 8.92 -22.87 9.47
CA VAL A 50 7.52 -22.95 9.04
C VAL A 50 6.92 -24.26 9.52
N SER A 51 5.90 -24.13 10.37
CA SER A 51 5.25 -25.24 11.06
C SER A 51 3.73 -25.08 11.09
N TYR A 52 3.04 -26.13 11.52
CA TYR A 52 1.58 -26.05 11.75
C TYR A 52 1.22 -25.05 12.86
N ASP A 53 2.12 -24.82 13.82
CA ASP A 53 1.92 -23.84 14.89
C ASP A 53 1.79 -22.42 14.32
N ASP A 54 2.51 -22.10 13.24
CA ASP A 54 2.42 -20.80 12.58
C ASP A 54 1.05 -20.61 11.92
N ALA A 55 0.52 -21.67 11.28
CA ALA A 55 -0.82 -21.64 10.69
C ALA A 55 -1.89 -21.46 11.77
N ILE A 56 -1.78 -22.17 12.90
CA ILE A 56 -2.67 -22.00 14.06
C ILE A 56 -2.58 -20.57 14.59
N TYR A 57 -1.37 -20.04 14.76
CA TYR A 57 -1.17 -18.67 15.23
C TYR A 57 -1.83 -17.65 14.30
N VAL A 58 -1.65 -17.78 12.98
CA VAL A 58 -2.29 -16.89 11.99
C VAL A 58 -3.81 -16.98 12.08
N ILE A 59 -4.39 -18.17 12.25
CA ILE A 59 -5.85 -18.34 12.41
C ILE A 59 -6.35 -17.69 13.70
N VAL A 60 -5.69 -17.92 14.82
CA VAL A 60 -6.05 -17.33 16.12
C VAL A 60 -5.93 -15.80 16.07
N ALA A 61 -4.82 -15.29 15.52
CA ALA A 61 -4.62 -13.86 15.32
C ALA A 61 -5.68 -13.28 14.38
N PHE A 62 -6.01 -13.97 13.28
CA PHE A 62 -7.07 -13.56 12.36
C PHE A 62 -8.42 -13.42 13.08
N ILE A 63 -8.85 -14.42 13.85
CA ILE A 63 -10.12 -14.39 14.59
C ILE A 63 -10.10 -13.26 15.64
N GLY A 64 -8.99 -13.11 16.37
CA GLY A 64 -8.82 -12.03 17.34
C GLY A 64 -8.92 -10.65 16.69
N LEU A 65 -8.21 -10.43 15.58
CA LEU A 65 -8.22 -9.17 14.84
C LEU A 65 -9.59 -8.86 14.24
N MET A 66 -10.29 -9.88 13.72
CA MET A 66 -11.68 -9.74 13.26
C MET A 66 -12.58 -9.24 14.40
N PHE A 67 -12.49 -9.85 15.58
CA PHE A 67 -13.28 -9.44 16.74
C PHE A 67 -12.95 -8.00 17.16
N ILE A 68 -11.66 -7.68 17.33
CA ILE A 68 -11.23 -6.34 17.76
C ILE A 68 -11.65 -5.29 16.71
N ARG A 69 -11.53 -5.58 15.41
CA ARG A 69 -11.98 -4.68 14.33
C ARG A 69 -13.47 -4.36 14.41
N VAL A 70 -14.31 -5.37 14.65
CA VAL A 70 -15.77 -5.18 14.78
C VAL A 70 -16.08 -4.33 16.01
N VAL A 71 -15.42 -4.59 17.15
CA VAL A 71 -15.63 -3.82 18.39
C VAL A 71 -15.18 -2.37 18.26
N ILE A 72 -13.98 -2.14 17.71
CA ILE A 72 -13.38 -0.80 17.63
C ILE A 72 -13.98 0.02 16.48
N GLY A 73 -13.93 -0.49 15.25
CA GLY A 73 -14.30 0.28 14.05
C GLY A 73 -15.64 -0.12 13.41
N GLY A 74 -16.19 -1.27 13.77
CA GLY A 74 -17.50 -1.76 13.29
C GLY A 74 -17.52 -2.14 11.81
N CYS A 75 -18.66 -2.64 11.36
CA CYS A 75 -18.91 -2.99 9.95
C CYS A 75 -19.84 -2.00 9.26
N SER A 76 -19.72 -1.91 7.93
CA SER A 76 -20.51 -1.01 7.09
C SER A 76 -21.69 -1.71 6.40
N SER A 77 -21.59 -3.02 6.19
CA SER A 77 -22.66 -3.85 5.60
C SER A 77 -22.88 -5.17 6.36
N GLY A 78 -23.91 -5.92 5.96
CA GLY A 78 -24.21 -7.25 6.48
C GLY A 78 -24.83 -7.27 7.89
N PRO A 79 -24.96 -8.47 8.49
CA PRO A 79 -25.54 -8.64 9.83
C PRO A 79 -24.74 -7.95 10.93
N LEU A 80 -23.42 -7.79 10.71
CA LEU A 80 -22.49 -7.18 11.67
C LEU A 80 -22.67 -5.65 11.81
N LYS A 81 -23.43 -5.00 10.92
CA LYS A 81 -23.73 -3.55 10.99
C LYS A 81 -24.45 -3.14 12.28
N LYS A 82 -25.25 -4.05 12.86
CA LYS A 82 -26.06 -3.79 14.05
C LYS A 82 -25.28 -3.91 15.36
N LEU A 83 -24.07 -4.47 15.32
CA LEU A 83 -23.27 -4.68 16.52
C LEU A 83 -22.79 -3.36 17.13
N PRO A 84 -22.70 -3.27 18.47
CA PRO A 84 -22.20 -2.09 19.15
C PRO A 84 -20.73 -1.86 18.76
N CYS A 85 -20.39 -0.59 18.51
CA CYS A 85 -19.06 -0.19 18.08
C CYS A 85 -18.60 1.04 18.86
N ILE A 86 -17.43 0.94 19.48
CA ILE A 86 -16.89 1.96 20.40
C ILE A 86 -16.68 3.29 19.68
N SER A 87 -15.97 3.29 18.54
CA SER A 87 -15.65 4.52 17.81
C SER A 87 -16.91 5.24 17.31
N LYS A 88 -17.91 4.48 16.83
CA LYS A 88 -19.17 5.03 16.33
C LYS A 88 -20.02 5.62 17.45
N ASN A 89 -20.02 4.98 18.63
CA ASN A 89 -20.75 5.49 19.79
C ASN A 89 -20.11 6.79 20.30
N LEU A 90 -18.78 6.84 20.39
CA LEU A 90 -18.04 8.03 20.82
C LEU A 90 -18.18 9.20 19.84
N ALA A 91 -18.14 8.93 18.54
CA ALA A 91 -18.36 9.95 17.52
C ALA A 91 -19.79 10.51 17.54
N LYS A 92 -20.79 9.67 17.84
CA LYS A 92 -22.19 10.11 17.99
C LYS A 92 -22.40 10.94 19.24
N SER A 93 -21.85 10.52 20.39
CA SER A 93 -22.03 11.26 21.65
C SER A 93 -21.41 12.67 21.59
N ASN A 94 -20.31 12.81 20.86
CA ASN A 94 -19.54 14.05 20.81
C ASN A 94 -19.75 14.86 19.51
N ASN A 95 -20.67 14.45 18.63
CA ASN A 95 -20.94 15.09 17.33
C ASN A 95 -19.69 15.34 16.45
N TRP A 96 -18.73 14.41 16.45
CA TRP A 96 -17.45 14.57 15.73
C TRP A 96 -17.56 14.42 14.21
N THR A 97 -18.61 13.75 13.72
CA THR A 97 -18.71 13.36 12.30
C THR A 97 -19.93 13.98 11.64
N ARG A 98 -19.76 14.37 10.37
CA ARG A 98 -20.89 14.75 9.51
C ARG A 98 -21.89 13.59 9.35
N PRO A 99 -23.18 13.88 9.15
CA PRO A 99 -24.18 12.85 8.87
C PRO A 99 -23.75 11.95 7.70
N GLY A 100 -23.89 10.63 7.86
CA GLY A 100 -23.54 9.64 6.83
C GLY A 100 -22.07 9.25 6.73
N LYS A 101 -21.13 9.97 7.37
CA LYS A 101 -19.69 9.66 7.34
C LYS A 101 -19.18 8.88 8.57
N LEU A 102 -20.08 8.45 9.44
CA LEU A 102 -19.74 7.74 10.69
C LEU A 102 -19.00 6.42 10.46
N HIS A 103 -19.28 5.70 9.37
CA HIS A 103 -18.59 4.45 9.05
C HIS A 103 -17.11 4.68 8.73
N LYS A 104 -16.81 5.70 7.88
CA LYS A 104 -15.44 6.10 7.53
C LYS A 104 -14.63 6.52 8.76
N PHE A 105 -15.28 7.17 9.73
CA PHE A 105 -14.62 7.52 10.98
C PHE A 105 -14.17 6.28 11.75
N GLY A 106 -15.05 5.28 11.91
CA GLY A 106 -14.71 4.03 12.60
C GLY A 106 -13.62 3.23 11.88
N GLU A 107 -13.66 3.20 10.53
CA GLU A 107 -12.60 2.64 9.68
C GLU A 107 -11.26 3.34 9.92
N ASN A 108 -11.24 4.67 9.87
CA ASN A 108 -10.02 5.46 10.11
C ASN A 108 -9.45 5.23 11.51
N VAL A 109 -10.31 5.23 12.55
CA VAL A 109 -9.88 4.95 13.93
C VAL A 109 -9.22 3.58 14.03
N TRP A 110 -9.83 2.54 13.43
CA TRP A 110 -9.23 1.21 13.40
C TRP A 110 -7.84 1.20 12.76
N TYR A 111 -7.71 1.75 11.55
CA TYR A 111 -6.44 1.76 10.84
C TYR A 111 -5.38 2.61 11.55
N THR A 112 -5.76 3.73 12.16
CA THR A 112 -4.85 4.54 12.97
C THR A 112 -4.33 3.78 14.19
N LEU A 113 -5.21 3.11 14.93
CA LEU A 113 -4.81 2.31 16.10
C LEU A 113 -3.94 1.12 15.69
N TRP A 114 -4.33 0.41 14.63
CA TRP A 114 -3.56 -0.72 14.12
C TRP A 114 -2.16 -0.29 13.67
N HIS A 115 -2.05 0.67 12.76
CA HIS A 115 -0.74 1.07 12.23
C HIS A 115 0.15 1.71 13.29
N GLY A 116 -0.43 2.46 14.23
CA GLY A 116 0.32 3.02 15.36
C GLY A 116 0.89 1.92 16.26
N THR A 117 0.06 0.95 16.66
CA THR A 117 0.52 -0.18 17.50
C THR A 117 1.49 -1.09 16.75
N ALA A 118 1.24 -1.39 15.49
CA ALA A 118 2.11 -2.20 14.65
C ALA A 118 3.49 -1.57 14.45
N CYS A 119 3.57 -0.24 14.30
CA CYS A 119 4.84 0.47 14.22
C CYS A 119 5.63 0.38 15.52
N LEU A 120 4.99 0.66 16.66
CA LEU A 120 5.63 0.54 17.98
C LEU A 120 6.11 -0.90 18.24
N TRP A 121 5.32 -1.90 17.85
CA TRP A 121 5.73 -3.30 17.93
C TRP A 121 6.90 -3.61 16.99
N GLY A 122 6.89 -3.11 15.76
CA GLY A 122 8.02 -3.26 14.82
C GLY A 122 9.31 -2.65 15.35
N LEU A 123 9.24 -1.46 15.96
CA LEU A 123 10.38 -0.82 16.63
C LEU A 123 10.87 -1.63 17.83
N TYR A 124 9.95 -2.19 18.62
CA TYR A 124 10.28 -3.10 19.71
C TYR A 124 10.99 -4.37 19.20
N VAL A 125 10.52 -4.96 18.11
CA VAL A 125 11.18 -6.11 17.48
C VAL A 125 12.58 -5.73 17.02
N LEU A 126 12.77 -4.59 16.35
CA LEU A 126 14.12 -4.14 15.95
C LEU A 126 15.03 -3.88 17.15
N TYR A 127 14.49 -3.33 18.24
CA TYR A 127 15.25 -3.15 19.48
C TYR A 127 15.64 -4.50 20.10
N TRP A 128 14.72 -5.47 20.12
CA TRP A 128 14.99 -6.82 20.60
C TRP A 128 16.06 -7.51 19.76
N GLU A 129 15.90 -7.47 18.44
CA GLU A 129 16.85 -8.04 17.47
C GLU A 129 18.20 -7.34 17.47
N ALA A 130 18.32 -6.10 18.00
CA ALA A 130 19.58 -5.37 18.07
C ALA A 130 20.58 -6.00 19.05
N GLY A 131 20.11 -6.82 19.99
CA GLY A 131 20.94 -7.43 21.02
C GLY A 131 21.67 -6.40 21.89
N THR A 132 22.66 -6.88 22.65
CA THR A 132 23.49 -6.05 23.51
C THR A 132 24.75 -5.58 22.76
N PRO A 133 25.50 -4.60 23.27
CA PRO A 133 26.79 -4.21 22.69
C PRO A 133 27.81 -5.36 22.66
N GLU A 134 27.77 -6.26 23.65
CA GLU A 134 28.68 -7.40 23.78
C GLU A 134 28.33 -8.52 22.81
N VAL A 135 27.03 -8.74 22.58
CA VAL A 135 26.51 -9.73 21.61
C VAL A 135 25.59 -8.99 20.63
N PRO A 136 26.17 -8.34 19.59
CA PRO A 136 25.40 -7.50 18.71
C PRO A 136 24.54 -8.33 17.76
N GLY A 137 23.25 -7.99 17.69
CA GLY A 137 22.32 -8.56 16.72
C GLY A 137 22.36 -7.84 15.37
N TRP A 138 21.62 -8.38 14.39
CA TRP A 138 21.71 -7.92 12.99
C TRP A 138 21.38 -6.43 12.78
N PRO A 139 20.41 -5.78 13.47
CA PRO A 139 20.14 -4.35 13.31
C PRO A 139 21.34 -3.50 13.76
N ARG A 140 21.96 -3.86 14.89
CA ARG A 140 23.13 -3.14 15.43
C ARG A 140 24.34 -3.31 14.50
N LEU A 141 24.55 -4.52 14.02
CA LEU A 141 25.62 -4.82 13.06
C LEU A 141 25.42 -4.06 11.75
N HIS A 142 24.18 -3.96 11.27
CA HIS A 142 23.84 -3.18 10.08
C HIS A 142 24.05 -1.67 10.28
N MET A 143 23.79 -1.13 11.47
CA MET A 143 24.08 0.28 11.77
C MET A 143 25.59 0.57 11.81
N GLY A 144 26.40 -0.37 12.29
CA GLY A 144 27.86 -0.24 12.25
C GLY A 144 28.44 -0.44 10.85
N GLN A 145 27.79 -1.26 10.03
CA GLN A 145 28.23 -1.65 8.68
C GLN A 145 27.01 -1.67 7.73
N PRO A 146 26.70 -0.53 7.07
CA PRO A 146 25.49 -0.36 6.27
C PRO A 146 25.64 -0.89 4.83
N ASP A 147 26.37 -1.99 4.63
CA ASP A 147 26.59 -2.62 3.32
C ASP A 147 25.50 -3.65 2.97
N GLY A 148 24.57 -3.92 3.88
CA GLY A 148 23.41 -4.80 3.66
C GLY A 148 23.68 -6.28 3.86
N ARG A 149 24.92 -6.72 4.12
CA ARG A 149 25.27 -8.13 4.38
C ARG A 149 24.47 -8.74 5.53
N TRP A 150 24.14 -7.95 6.55
CA TRP A 150 23.45 -8.40 7.76
C TRP A 150 21.98 -8.77 7.56
N TYR A 151 21.39 -8.43 6.40
CA TYR A 151 20.09 -8.98 5.98
C TYR A 151 20.17 -10.45 5.58
N TRP A 152 21.35 -10.90 5.17
CA TRP A 152 21.59 -12.22 4.59
C TRP A 152 22.36 -13.11 5.54
N MET A 153 23.32 -12.57 6.27
CA MET A 153 24.16 -13.33 7.19
C MET A 153 23.48 -13.49 8.55
N ALA A 154 23.83 -14.57 9.26
CA ALA A 154 23.48 -14.74 10.66
C ALA A 154 24.40 -13.87 11.54
N SER A 155 23.83 -13.18 12.52
CA SER A 155 24.59 -12.60 13.62
C SER A 155 25.15 -13.72 14.52
N PRO A 156 26.14 -13.42 15.39
CA PRO A 156 26.66 -14.41 16.34
C PRO A 156 25.57 -15.01 17.24
N GLU A 157 24.60 -14.19 17.65
CA GLU A 157 23.45 -14.67 18.43
C GLU A 157 22.56 -15.60 17.61
N GLU A 158 22.24 -15.24 16.37
CA GLU A 158 21.42 -16.06 15.48
C GLU A 158 22.10 -17.40 15.18
N LEU A 159 23.42 -17.40 15.01
CA LEU A 159 24.21 -18.63 14.84
C LEU A 159 24.08 -19.54 16.07
N SER A 160 24.10 -18.96 17.28
CA SER A 160 23.87 -19.73 18.52
C SER A 160 22.47 -20.35 18.61
N ARG A 161 21.48 -19.77 17.89
CA ARG A 161 20.12 -20.32 17.75
C ARG A 161 19.99 -21.34 16.61
N GLY A 162 21.09 -21.66 15.92
CA GLY A 162 21.11 -22.58 14.78
C GLY A 162 20.79 -21.93 13.43
N SER A 163 20.82 -20.59 13.34
CA SER A 163 20.62 -19.86 12.08
C SER A 163 21.88 -19.91 11.23
N GLY A 164 21.78 -20.44 10.01
CA GLY A 164 22.90 -20.57 9.08
C GLY A 164 23.09 -19.39 8.13
N GLY A 165 22.36 -18.28 8.32
CA GLY A 165 22.22 -17.23 7.31
C GLY A 165 21.23 -17.64 6.21
N TRP A 166 20.89 -16.74 5.31
CA TRP A 166 19.90 -17.00 4.26
C TRP A 166 20.44 -18.09 3.32
N PRO A 167 19.64 -19.11 2.97
CA PRO A 167 18.18 -19.25 3.14
C PRO A 167 17.69 -19.73 4.53
N LEU A 168 18.58 -20.14 5.42
CA LEU A 168 18.33 -20.70 6.75
C LEU A 168 18.29 -19.67 7.89
N LEU A 169 17.66 -18.51 7.65
CA LEU A 169 17.49 -17.50 8.71
C LEU A 169 16.32 -17.86 9.63
N VAL A 170 16.65 -18.27 10.86
CA VAL A 170 15.67 -18.59 11.90
C VAL A 170 15.24 -17.29 12.60
N PRO A 171 13.96 -16.84 12.49
CA PRO A 171 13.49 -15.68 13.24
C PRO A 171 13.43 -15.96 14.74
N SER A 172 13.66 -14.93 15.55
CA SER A 172 13.33 -14.98 16.97
C SER A 172 11.82 -15.11 17.19
N VAL A 173 11.41 -15.51 18.39
CA VAL A 173 9.99 -15.59 18.78
C VAL A 173 9.26 -14.24 18.60
N PRO A 174 9.76 -13.08 19.09
CA PRO A 174 9.08 -11.81 18.88
C PRO A 174 9.02 -11.40 17.41
N ALA A 175 10.09 -11.63 16.63
CA ALA A 175 10.09 -11.34 15.20
C ALA A 175 9.08 -12.22 14.45
N ARG A 176 9.03 -13.52 14.76
CA ARG A 176 8.07 -14.48 14.20
C ARG A 176 6.63 -14.07 14.48
N ASN A 177 6.30 -13.83 15.75
CA ASN A 177 4.94 -13.50 16.18
C ASN A 177 4.45 -12.18 15.57
N TYR A 178 5.33 -11.17 15.51
CA TYR A 178 5.05 -9.90 14.84
C TYR A 178 4.75 -10.12 13.35
N TYR A 179 5.62 -10.85 12.66
CA TYR A 179 5.50 -11.08 11.22
C TYR A 179 4.21 -11.84 10.85
N LEU A 180 3.91 -12.92 11.57
CA LEU A 180 2.68 -13.70 11.37
C LEU A 180 1.42 -12.90 11.73
N CYS A 181 1.48 -12.03 12.74
CA CYS A 181 0.36 -11.16 13.08
C CYS A 181 0.10 -10.10 11.98
N GLN A 182 1.14 -9.58 11.34
CA GLN A 182 1.01 -8.70 10.18
C GLN A 182 0.34 -9.43 9.00
N LEU A 183 0.74 -10.68 8.74
CA LEU A 183 0.08 -11.51 7.72
C LEU A 183 -1.41 -11.72 8.05
N ALA A 184 -1.74 -12.08 9.30
CA ALA A 184 -3.12 -12.25 9.73
C ALA A 184 -3.95 -10.97 9.55
N PHE A 185 -3.38 -9.80 9.85
CA PHE A 185 -4.03 -8.51 9.62
C PHE A 185 -4.34 -8.27 8.15
N TRP A 186 -3.39 -8.48 7.25
CA TRP A 186 -3.63 -8.31 5.81
C TRP A 186 -4.74 -9.23 5.30
N ILE A 187 -4.83 -10.46 5.83
CA ILE A 187 -5.94 -11.38 5.55
C ILE A 187 -7.26 -10.83 6.09
N THR A 188 -7.28 -10.22 7.29
CA THR A 188 -8.51 -9.56 7.80
C THR A 188 -8.97 -8.42 6.89
N CYS A 189 -8.04 -7.61 6.36
CA CYS A 189 -8.37 -6.53 5.41
C CYS A 189 -9.04 -7.06 4.14
N LEU A 190 -8.61 -8.23 3.63
CA LEU A 190 -9.24 -8.88 2.48
C LEU A 190 -10.71 -9.24 2.75
N VAL A 191 -11.04 -9.70 3.96
CA VAL A 191 -12.42 -10.01 4.37
C VAL A 191 -13.23 -8.73 4.52
N PHE A 192 -12.71 -7.73 5.22
CA PHE A 192 -13.43 -6.46 5.48
C PHE A 192 -13.69 -5.66 4.21
N MET A 193 -12.80 -5.72 3.23
CA MET A 193 -13.05 -5.12 1.91
C MET A 193 -14.32 -5.66 1.24
N ASN A 194 -14.68 -6.93 1.45
CA ASN A 194 -15.93 -7.50 0.94
C ASN A 194 -17.16 -7.13 1.79
N LEU A 195 -16.94 -6.73 3.04
CA LEU A 195 -17.99 -6.28 3.98
C LEU A 195 -18.17 -4.75 3.98
N GLU A 196 -17.30 -4.02 3.31
CA GLU A 196 -17.35 -2.57 3.14
C GLU A 196 -18.07 -2.19 1.83
N THR A 197 -18.49 -0.94 1.71
CA THR A 197 -19.18 -0.48 0.51
C THR A 197 -18.23 -0.52 -0.68
N ARG A 198 -18.62 -1.26 -1.74
CA ARG A 198 -17.79 -1.43 -2.94
C ARG A 198 -17.50 -0.08 -3.60
N ARG A 199 -16.22 0.21 -3.79
CA ARG A 199 -15.64 1.39 -4.43
C ARG A 199 -15.32 1.10 -5.92
N ARG A 200 -15.21 2.13 -6.76
CA ARG A 200 -14.98 1.95 -8.23
C ARG A 200 -13.64 1.28 -8.55
N ASP A 201 -12.66 1.46 -7.67
CA ASP A 201 -11.30 0.93 -7.71
C ASP A 201 -11.14 -0.40 -6.93
N PHE A 202 -12.25 -1.08 -6.62
CA PHE A 202 -12.23 -2.34 -5.87
C PHE A 202 -11.31 -3.40 -6.47
N GLY A 203 -11.26 -3.54 -7.80
CA GLY A 203 -10.44 -4.55 -8.46
C GLY A 203 -8.94 -4.34 -8.25
N LEU A 204 -8.46 -3.10 -8.40
CA LEU A 204 -7.07 -2.75 -8.15
C LEU A 204 -6.71 -2.93 -6.67
N PHE A 205 -7.60 -2.53 -5.77
CA PHE A 205 -7.39 -2.67 -4.34
C PHE A 205 -7.39 -4.14 -3.88
N LEU A 206 -8.24 -4.97 -4.49
CA LEU A 206 -8.25 -6.42 -4.27
C LEU A 206 -6.94 -7.06 -4.76
N LEU A 207 -6.50 -6.72 -5.98
CA LEU A 207 -5.22 -7.20 -6.51
C LEU A 207 -4.07 -6.80 -5.57
N HIS A 208 -4.04 -5.55 -5.11
CA HIS A 208 -3.05 -5.08 -4.15
C HIS A 208 -3.04 -5.94 -2.87
N HIS A 209 -4.19 -6.23 -2.27
CA HIS A 209 -4.25 -7.08 -1.07
C HIS A 209 -3.79 -8.51 -1.34
N VAL A 210 -4.19 -9.11 -2.46
CA VAL A 210 -3.72 -10.45 -2.85
C VAL A 210 -2.21 -10.47 -3.02
N LEU A 211 -1.65 -9.46 -3.71
CA LEU A 211 -0.20 -9.33 -3.90
C LEU A 211 0.53 -9.12 -2.58
N THR A 212 0.04 -8.24 -1.69
CA THR A 212 0.69 -7.99 -0.39
C THR A 212 0.63 -9.23 0.50
N ILE A 213 -0.51 -9.93 0.59
CA ILE A 213 -0.63 -11.19 1.37
C ILE A 213 0.33 -12.24 0.80
N THR A 214 0.38 -12.37 -0.52
CA THR A 214 1.29 -13.32 -1.20
C THR A 214 2.75 -12.95 -0.93
N LEU A 215 3.12 -11.67 -1.05
CA LEU A 215 4.48 -11.19 -0.82
C LEU A 215 4.93 -11.40 0.62
N VAL A 216 4.07 -11.08 1.60
CA VAL A 216 4.36 -11.30 3.03
C VAL A 216 4.46 -12.79 3.34
N GLY A 217 3.51 -13.60 2.85
CA GLY A 217 3.52 -15.06 3.04
C GLY A 217 4.76 -15.72 2.44
N LEU A 218 5.10 -15.39 1.19
CA LEU A 218 6.32 -15.88 0.54
C LEU A 218 7.59 -15.36 1.21
N SER A 219 7.60 -14.11 1.65
CA SER A 219 8.74 -13.55 2.40
C SER A 219 9.00 -14.33 3.69
N TYR A 220 7.96 -14.74 4.41
CA TYR A 220 8.10 -15.61 5.57
C TYR A 220 8.56 -17.03 5.19
N CYS A 221 7.94 -17.64 4.17
CA CYS A 221 8.29 -18.99 3.71
C CYS A 221 9.72 -19.10 3.15
N CYS A 222 10.26 -17.99 2.63
CA CYS A 222 11.58 -17.91 2.04
C CYS A 222 12.63 -17.24 2.94
N SER A 223 12.35 -17.08 4.24
CA SER A 223 13.26 -16.53 5.25
C SER A 223 13.70 -15.07 5.02
N TYR A 224 12.89 -14.25 4.34
CA TYR A 224 13.15 -12.82 4.12
C TYR A 224 12.57 -11.93 5.25
N TRP A 225 12.45 -12.45 6.46
CA TRP A 225 11.79 -11.77 7.58
C TRP A 225 12.54 -10.51 8.05
N LYS A 226 13.88 -10.46 7.95
CA LYS A 226 14.69 -9.26 8.25
C LYS A 226 14.33 -8.10 7.33
N LEU A 227 14.35 -8.35 6.01
CA LEU A 227 13.96 -7.36 4.99
C LEU A 227 12.50 -6.94 5.15
N GLY A 228 11.61 -7.90 5.38
CA GLY A 228 10.19 -7.61 5.58
C GLY A 228 9.93 -6.78 6.84
N THR A 229 10.72 -6.94 7.91
CA THR A 229 10.61 -6.12 9.12
C THR A 229 10.96 -4.66 8.83
N VAL A 230 12.02 -4.40 8.08
CA VAL A 230 12.39 -3.03 7.65
C VAL A 230 11.35 -2.46 6.69
N LEU A 231 10.83 -3.27 5.77
CA LEU A 231 9.78 -2.86 4.84
C LEU A 231 8.50 -2.42 5.57
N HIS A 232 8.11 -3.09 6.66
CA HIS A 232 6.98 -2.67 7.48
C HIS A 232 7.20 -1.27 8.11
N ILE A 233 8.42 -0.95 8.55
CA ILE A 233 8.76 0.40 9.05
C ILE A 233 8.70 1.43 7.92
N TYR A 234 9.21 1.08 6.74
CA TYR A 234 9.13 1.93 5.55
C TYR A 234 7.67 2.23 5.16
N TRP A 235 6.78 1.23 5.18
CA TRP A 235 5.35 1.46 4.94
C TRP A 235 4.72 2.40 5.97
N PHE A 236 5.12 2.32 7.23
CA PHE A 236 4.66 3.27 8.23
C PHE A 236 5.14 4.69 7.92
N TYR A 237 6.39 4.86 7.50
CA TYR A 237 6.89 6.15 7.03
C TYR A 237 6.05 6.70 5.87
N CYS A 238 5.68 5.87 4.88
CA CYS A 238 4.80 6.28 3.79
C CYS A 238 3.42 6.75 4.29
N ILE A 239 2.85 6.08 5.29
CA ILE A 239 1.58 6.47 5.91
C ILE A 239 1.71 7.83 6.60
N ILE A 240 2.78 8.05 7.37
CA ILE A 240 3.04 9.35 8.02
C ILE A 240 3.22 10.45 6.98
N ARG A 241 3.98 10.20 5.90
CA ARG A 241 4.16 11.14 4.80
C ARG A 241 2.82 11.55 4.17
N MET A 242 1.93 10.59 3.95
CA MET A 242 0.57 10.82 3.45
C MET A 242 -0.25 11.68 4.42
N ILE A 243 -0.20 11.41 5.73
CA ILE A 243 -0.92 12.18 6.76
C ILE A 243 -0.41 13.63 6.80
N ILE A 244 0.91 13.85 6.77
CA ILE A 244 1.49 15.19 6.76
C ILE A 244 1.08 15.93 5.48
N GLY A 245 1.09 15.26 4.32
CA GLY A 245 0.58 15.79 3.06
C GLY A 245 -0.86 16.27 3.16
N LEU A 246 -1.74 15.43 3.75
CA LEU A 246 -3.14 15.76 4.00
C LEU A 246 -3.30 16.98 4.93
N VAL A 247 -2.55 17.04 6.04
CA VAL A 247 -2.61 18.17 6.99
C VAL A 247 -2.17 19.47 6.30
N ARG A 248 -1.13 19.42 5.46
CA ARG A 248 -0.67 20.58 4.69
C ARG A 248 -1.71 21.04 3.66
N ALA A 249 -2.37 20.11 2.97
CA ALA A 249 -3.44 20.42 2.02
C ALA A 249 -4.63 21.11 2.71
N ILE A 250 -5.08 20.56 3.84
CA ILE A 250 -6.15 21.14 4.66
C ILE A 250 -5.77 22.55 5.14
N ARG A 251 -4.52 22.75 5.60
CA ARG A 251 -4.03 24.06 6.07
C ARG A 251 -3.96 25.11 4.96
N LYS A 252 -3.70 24.69 3.72
CA LYS A 252 -3.66 25.57 2.54
C LYS A 252 -5.04 25.88 1.93
N GLY A 253 -6.11 25.27 2.45
CA GLY A 253 -7.48 25.56 2.00
C GLY A 253 -7.86 24.99 0.63
N SER A 254 -7.03 24.15 -0.02
CA SER A 254 -7.43 23.43 -1.23
C SER A 254 -8.31 22.24 -0.83
N ARG A 255 -9.62 22.48 -0.83
CA ARG A 255 -10.65 21.50 -0.45
C ARG A 255 -11.10 20.64 -1.63
N GLU A 256 -10.58 20.86 -2.84
CA GLU A 256 -11.00 20.15 -4.05
C GLU A 256 -10.17 18.88 -4.32
N ASP A 257 -8.99 18.71 -3.73
CA ASP A 257 -8.14 17.51 -3.92
C ASP A 257 -8.28 16.47 -2.78
N CYS A 258 -9.40 16.48 -2.05
CA CYS A 258 -9.65 15.55 -0.95
C CYS A 258 -10.17 14.17 -1.39
N GLU A 259 -10.41 13.99 -2.70
CA GLU A 259 -10.64 12.67 -3.29
C GLU A 259 -9.39 12.30 -4.09
N ASP A 260 -8.81 11.14 -3.80
CA ASP A 260 -7.58 10.56 -4.38
C ASP A 260 -6.22 11.09 -3.89
N ILE A 261 -5.86 10.73 -2.65
CA ILE A 261 -4.45 10.69 -2.19
C ILE A 261 -4.05 9.23 -1.88
N ARG A 262 -4.18 8.34 -2.86
CA ARG A 262 -3.57 7.01 -2.75
C ARG A 262 -3.27 6.45 -4.13
N SER A 263 -2.21 6.96 -4.76
CA SER A 263 -1.23 6.25 -5.61
C SER A 263 -0.47 7.26 -6.47
N GLU A 264 0.71 7.70 -6.03
CA GLU A 264 1.78 8.08 -6.96
C GLU A 264 3.08 7.49 -6.41
N ASP A 265 3.48 6.36 -7.01
CA ASP A 265 4.89 6.05 -7.19
C ASP A 265 5.34 6.76 -8.47
N GLY A 266 6.57 7.24 -8.44
CA GLY A 266 7.20 8.05 -9.46
C GLY A 266 8.51 8.53 -8.91
N SER A 267 9.53 7.67 -8.99
CA SER A 267 10.91 8.11 -8.97
C SER A 267 11.11 9.04 -10.16
N ASP A 268 11.28 10.33 -9.93
CA ASP A 268 11.94 11.25 -10.86
C ASP A 268 12.65 12.30 -10.00
N ASP A 269 13.91 12.01 -9.72
CA ASP A 269 14.91 13.02 -9.44
C ASP A 269 15.41 13.46 -10.82
N GLU A 270 15.15 14.70 -11.22
CA GLU A 270 16.09 15.52 -12.00
C GLU A 270 15.56 16.96 -12.20
N THR A 271 16.24 17.86 -11.49
CA THR A 271 16.64 19.22 -11.89
C THR A 271 16.21 19.73 -13.28
N ASN A 272 15.47 20.85 -13.30
CA ASN A 272 15.94 22.07 -13.98
C ASN A 272 15.06 23.28 -13.63
N GLU A 273 15.62 24.20 -12.84
CA GLU A 273 15.32 25.62 -12.97
C GLU A 273 15.90 26.14 -14.30
N ASP A 274 15.37 27.26 -14.79
CA ASP A 274 15.88 28.07 -15.91
C ASP A 274 15.63 27.61 -17.36
N ALA A 275 14.50 28.06 -17.92
CA ALA A 275 14.48 28.57 -19.30
C ALA A 275 13.45 29.70 -19.46
N LYS A 276 13.91 30.90 -19.11
CA LYS A 276 13.30 32.19 -19.46
C LYS A 276 13.20 32.31 -21.00
N LYS A 277 12.00 32.63 -21.48
CA LYS A 277 11.69 33.64 -22.50
C LYS A 277 12.67 33.75 -23.69
N ILE A 278 12.28 33.23 -24.85
CA ILE A 278 12.66 33.83 -26.14
C ILE A 278 11.39 34.14 -26.92
N GLN A 279 11.23 35.42 -27.18
CA GLN A 279 10.18 36.05 -27.94
C GLN A 279 10.86 36.80 -29.10
N LEU A 280 10.12 36.92 -30.21
CA LEU A 280 10.20 37.94 -31.28
C LEU A 280 10.90 37.51 -32.60
N PRO A 281 10.63 38.19 -33.73
CA PRO A 281 9.47 39.05 -34.10
C PRO A 281 8.90 38.75 -35.52
N GLY A 282 7.73 39.33 -35.81
CA GLY A 282 6.96 39.11 -37.03
C GLY A 282 7.38 39.93 -38.26
N LYS A 283 6.59 39.78 -39.34
CA LYS A 283 6.51 40.71 -40.48
C LYS A 283 5.10 40.73 -41.10
N GLY A 284 4.54 41.95 -41.07
CA GLY A 284 3.59 42.63 -41.97
C GLY A 284 2.71 41.87 -42.96
N SER A 285 1.38 42.10 -42.83
CA SER A 285 0.47 42.71 -43.82
C SER A 285 0.72 42.43 -45.32
N ALA A 286 -0.22 41.74 -45.97
CA ALA A 286 -0.85 42.19 -47.23
C ALA A 286 -2.05 41.31 -47.66
N SER A 287 -3.16 41.99 -48.02
CA SER A 287 -4.12 41.71 -49.09
C SER A 287 -4.82 40.34 -49.24
N ALA A 288 -6.16 40.35 -49.11
CA ALA A 288 -7.10 39.51 -49.90
C ALA A 288 -7.09 39.97 -51.39
N PRO A 289 -7.73 39.32 -52.41
CA PRO A 289 -8.80 38.31 -52.31
C PRO A 289 -8.86 37.22 -53.44
N TYR A 290 -9.92 36.39 -53.38
CA TYR A 290 -10.64 35.67 -54.47
C TYR A 290 -10.09 34.36 -55.11
N CYS A 291 -10.99 33.35 -55.07
CA CYS A 291 -11.35 32.30 -56.07
C CYS A 291 -10.25 31.42 -56.70
N ALA A 292 -10.43 30.14 -57.03
CA ALA A 292 -11.53 29.19 -57.03
C ALA A 292 -10.95 27.81 -57.38
N ARG A 293 -11.56 26.70 -56.93
CA ARG A 293 -11.67 25.51 -57.78
C ARG A 293 -12.94 24.71 -57.46
N ARG A 294 -13.87 24.81 -58.41
CA ARG A 294 -15.02 23.94 -58.74
C ARG A 294 -14.55 22.46 -58.83
N SER A 295 -15.35 21.40 -58.66
CA SER A 295 -16.77 21.23 -59.00
C SER A 295 -17.31 19.81 -58.69
N VAL A 296 -18.64 19.74 -58.63
CA VAL A 296 -19.60 18.69 -59.07
C VAL A 296 -20.21 17.79 -57.98
N ALA A 297 -21.43 18.15 -57.57
CA ALA A 297 -22.60 17.28 -57.74
C ALA A 297 -23.87 18.16 -57.92
N LYS A 298 -24.67 17.82 -58.94
CA LYS A 298 -25.88 18.50 -59.42
C LYS A 298 -27.09 18.15 -58.53
N GLY A 299 -28.08 19.05 -58.46
CA GLY A 299 -29.49 18.62 -58.47
C GLY A 299 -30.53 19.48 -57.75
N TYR A 300 -31.08 20.46 -58.47
CA TYR A 300 -32.49 20.94 -58.47
C TYR A 300 -33.14 21.59 -57.21
N SER A 301 -33.17 22.94 -57.21
CA SER A 301 -34.35 23.81 -57.46
C SER A 301 -35.65 23.50 -56.66
N THR A 302 -36.21 24.36 -55.81
CA THR A 302 -36.90 25.63 -56.14
C THR A 302 -37.47 26.26 -54.85
N GLY A 303 -37.62 27.59 -54.82
CA GLY A 303 -38.91 28.17 -54.40
C GLY A 303 -39.01 28.93 -53.07
N ALA A 304 -38.83 30.25 -53.18
CA ALA A 304 -39.65 31.30 -52.55
C ALA A 304 -39.36 31.75 -51.09
N LEU A 305 -38.60 32.85 -51.03
CA LEU A 305 -38.73 34.00 -50.15
C LEU A 305 -40.18 34.38 -49.76
N LYS A 306 -40.41 34.79 -48.50
CA LYS A 306 -40.74 36.19 -48.16
C LYS A 306 -40.60 36.52 -46.66
N MET A 307 -40.04 37.70 -46.45
CA MET A 307 -39.68 38.40 -45.20
C MET A 307 -40.90 39.06 -44.49
N PRO A 308 -40.72 39.56 -43.25
CA PRO A 308 -41.77 39.93 -42.28
C PRO A 308 -42.22 41.40 -42.48
N PRO A 309 -43.11 42.01 -41.66
CA PRO A 309 -42.64 42.65 -40.41
C PRO A 309 -43.70 42.90 -39.30
N SER A 310 -43.18 43.39 -38.16
CA SER A 310 -43.63 44.60 -37.44
C SER A 310 -44.38 44.51 -36.11
N ILE A 311 -43.67 44.99 -35.07
CA ILE A 311 -44.02 46.12 -34.16
C ILE A 311 -45.14 45.91 -33.13
N GLY A 312 -44.81 46.18 -31.85
CA GLY A 312 -45.82 46.48 -30.83
C GLY A 312 -45.35 46.53 -29.38
N ASN A 313 -44.64 47.61 -29.02
CA ASN A 313 -44.45 48.24 -27.69
C ASN A 313 -45.01 47.60 -26.40
N GLY A 314 -44.10 47.43 -25.41
CA GLY A 314 -43.96 48.36 -24.28
C GLY A 314 -44.98 48.31 -23.12
N GLY A 315 -44.48 48.26 -21.88
CA GLY A 315 -45.20 48.85 -20.74
C GLY A 315 -45.11 48.12 -19.40
N THR A 316 -44.08 48.48 -18.61
CA THR A 316 -44.01 48.34 -17.14
C THR A 316 -45.22 48.93 -16.39
N ARG A 317 -45.69 48.29 -15.30
CA ARG A 317 -45.78 48.87 -13.92
C ARG A 317 -46.44 47.98 -12.85
N LYS A 318 -45.83 48.04 -11.65
CA LYS A 318 -46.40 48.12 -10.28
C LYS A 318 -47.03 46.88 -9.57
N LYS A 319 -46.25 46.33 -8.63
CA LYS A 319 -46.46 46.26 -7.15
C LYS A 319 -47.83 46.72 -6.59
N ILE A 320 -48.55 45.83 -5.87
CA ILE A 320 -48.93 45.91 -4.42
C ILE A 320 -50.23 45.12 -4.06
N CYS A 321 -50.14 44.37 -2.94
CA CYS A 321 -51.12 43.90 -1.94
C CYS A 321 -52.27 42.91 -2.25
N LEU A 322 -52.14 41.73 -1.62
CA LEU A 322 -52.96 41.20 -0.51
C LEU A 322 -54.51 41.19 -0.64
N LEU A 323 -55.11 39.99 -0.71
CA LEU A 323 -55.81 39.27 0.39
C LEU A 323 -56.72 38.16 -0.14
N GLY A 324 -56.84 37.08 0.62
CA GLY A 324 -57.93 36.11 0.51
C GLY A 324 -57.42 34.67 0.54
N ARG A 325 -57.49 34.01 1.70
CA ARG A 325 -57.40 32.55 1.80
C ARG A 325 -58.63 31.96 1.12
N ASP A 326 -58.42 31.31 -0.01
CA ASP A 326 -58.95 30.02 -0.46
C ASP A 326 -58.62 29.82 -1.95
#